data_AF-A0AAU0Y6Z8-F1
#
_entry.id   AF-A0AAU0Y6Z8-F1
#
_cell.length_a   1.000
_cell.length_b   1.000
_cell.length_c   1.000
_cell.angle_alpha   90.00
_cell.angle_beta   90.00
_cell.angle_gamma   90.00
#
_symmetry.space_group_name_H-M   'P 1'
#
loop_
_entity.id
_entity.type
_entity.pdbx_description
1 polymer ?
#
loop_
_entity_poly.entity_id
_entity_poly.type
_entity_poly.pdbx_seq_one_letter_code
_entity_poly.pdbx_strand_id
1 'polypeptide(L)'
;MRPDYAGAYRARLNANLAFYDGLDGKTAWPLDELGAHPLTELLLADFLVVDLSKPFSEDGCFEIETALLAGRPHTTCGGRSLNDDIVDTLFTLLVGGIDGKRISDGVDQPTQPATRSFPYLNAPNPTSPDLGARLAAQMPPREEAA
;
A
#
# COMPACT_ATOMS: atom_id res chain seq x y z
N MET A 1 -8.80 2.94 -18.08
CA MET A 1 -8.43 4.37 -18.07
C MET A 1 -8.84 5.02 -19.39
N ARG A 2 -9.53 6.18 -19.41
CA ARG A 2 -9.70 6.88 -20.69
C ARG A 2 -8.32 7.44 -21.14
N PRO A 3 -7.96 7.36 -22.44
CA PRO A 3 -6.63 7.73 -22.92
C PRO A 3 -6.24 9.19 -22.64
N ASP A 4 -7.23 10.07 -22.51
CA ASP A 4 -7.09 11.51 -22.23
C ASP A 4 -6.48 11.80 -20.84
N TYR A 5 -6.65 10.91 -19.85
CA TYR A 5 -6.12 11.15 -18.50
C TYR A 5 -4.74 10.54 -18.24
N ALA A 6 -4.29 9.54 -19.00
CA ALA A 6 -3.04 8.83 -18.73
C ALA A 6 -1.83 9.77 -18.62
N GLY A 7 -1.74 10.77 -19.51
CA GLY A 7 -0.70 11.79 -19.45
C GLY A 7 -0.76 12.66 -18.19
N ALA A 8 -1.96 13.02 -17.74
CA ALA A 8 -2.15 13.83 -16.53
C ALA A 8 -1.76 13.06 -15.25
N TYR A 9 -2.12 11.77 -15.15
CA TYR A 9 -1.72 10.94 -14.02
C TYR A 9 -0.21 10.68 -14.02
N ARG A 10 0.38 10.37 -15.18
CA ARG A 10 1.84 10.24 -15.31
C ARG A 10 2.58 11.49 -14.84
N ALA A 11 2.14 12.66 -15.29
CA ALA A 11 2.72 13.93 -14.88
C ALA A 11 2.61 14.15 -13.36
N ARG A 12 1.45 13.83 -12.76
CA ARG A 12 1.27 13.93 -11.30
C ARG A 12 2.13 12.93 -10.53
N LEU A 13 2.25 11.69 -10.99
CA LEU A 13 3.10 10.69 -10.36
C LEU A 13 4.58 11.12 -10.40
N ASN A 14 5.11 11.49 -11.56
CA ASN A 14 6.48 12.00 -11.68
C ASN A 14 6.73 13.22 -10.78
N ALA A 15 5.76 14.13 -10.66
CA ALA A 15 5.90 15.33 -9.84
C ALA A 15 5.85 15.08 -8.31
N ASN A 16 5.26 13.97 -7.86
CA ASN A 16 5.01 13.73 -6.43
C ASN A 16 5.76 12.53 -5.85
N LEU A 17 6.13 11.53 -6.65
CA LEU A 17 6.78 10.32 -6.11
C LEU A 17 8.15 10.61 -5.48
N ALA A 18 8.92 11.54 -6.06
CA ALA A 18 10.19 12.00 -5.49
C ALA A 18 10.04 12.64 -4.10
N PHE A 19 8.88 13.25 -3.80
CA PHE A 19 8.62 13.78 -2.47
C PHE A 19 8.50 12.65 -1.44
N TYR A 20 7.80 11.56 -1.76
CA TYR A 20 7.68 10.41 -0.86
C TYR A 20 9.01 9.69 -0.66
N ASP A 21 9.78 9.46 -1.74
CA ASP A 21 11.12 8.86 -1.68
C ASP A 21 12.07 9.63 -0.76
N GLY A 22 11.92 10.96 -0.68
CA GLY A 22 12.74 11.83 0.16
C GLY A 22 12.33 11.91 1.64
N LEU A 23 11.23 11.29 2.08
CA LEU A 23 10.70 11.50 3.43
C LEU A 23 11.62 10.98 4.55
N ASP A 24 12.46 9.97 4.27
CA ASP A 24 13.46 9.47 5.23
C ASP A 24 14.82 10.19 5.13
N GLY A 25 14.91 11.20 4.26
CA GLY A 25 16.14 11.96 3.98
C GLY A 25 17.10 11.29 3.00
N LYS A 26 16.70 10.19 2.35
CA LYS A 26 17.49 9.49 1.33
C LYS A 26 16.78 9.53 -0.03
N THR A 27 17.37 8.87 -1.01
CA THR A 27 16.80 8.69 -2.35
C THR A 27 16.99 7.23 -2.71
N ALA A 28 15.95 6.42 -2.57
CA ALA A 28 15.97 5.02 -2.98
C ALA A 28 15.68 4.87 -4.48
N TRP A 29 14.96 5.84 -5.07
CA TRP A 29 14.49 5.81 -6.45
C TRP A 29 15.03 7.00 -7.27
N PRO A 30 16.29 6.93 -7.74
CA PRO A 30 16.84 8.00 -8.57
C PRO A 30 16.02 8.17 -9.85
N LEU A 31 15.71 9.43 -10.18
CA LEU A 31 14.98 9.78 -11.40
C LEU A 31 15.81 9.42 -12.64
N ASP A 32 15.12 9.11 -13.74
CA ASP A 32 15.77 8.91 -15.03
C ASP A 32 16.23 10.24 -15.68
N GLU A 33 16.86 10.15 -16.86
CA GLU A 33 17.36 11.32 -17.61
C GLU A 33 16.24 12.32 -17.99
N LEU A 34 14.99 11.88 -18.04
CA LEU A 34 13.81 12.68 -18.35
C LEU A 34 13.09 13.20 -17.08
N GLY A 35 13.63 12.90 -15.90
CA GLY A 35 13.04 13.24 -14.61
C GLY A 35 11.84 12.38 -14.21
N ALA A 36 11.66 11.22 -14.86
CA ALA A 36 10.60 10.29 -14.50
C ALA A 36 11.00 9.43 -13.30
N HIS A 37 10.02 9.18 -12.43
CA HIS A 37 10.23 8.35 -11.24
C HIS A 37 10.14 6.86 -11.62
N PRO A 38 11.05 5.98 -11.15
CA PRO A 38 11.06 4.56 -11.51
C PRO A 38 9.74 3.82 -11.25
N LEU A 39 8.99 4.21 -10.22
CA LEU A 39 7.70 3.60 -9.87
C LEU A 39 6.50 4.13 -10.67
N THR A 40 6.66 5.14 -11.52
CA THR A 40 5.52 5.79 -12.19
C THR A 40 4.72 4.83 -13.06
N GLU A 41 5.37 4.09 -13.96
CA GLU A 41 4.64 3.18 -14.85
C GLU A 41 4.03 1.99 -14.09
N LEU A 42 4.71 1.52 -13.04
CA LEU A 42 4.20 0.47 -12.15
C LEU A 42 2.88 0.90 -11.49
N LEU A 43 2.83 2.09 -10.89
CA LEU A 43 1.64 2.59 -10.20
C LEU A 43 0.54 3.05 -11.18
N LEU A 44 0.93 3.56 -12.35
CA LEU A 44 -0.01 4.02 -13.38
C LEU A 44 -0.72 2.86 -14.08
N ALA A 45 -0.09 1.69 -14.15
CA ALA A 45 -0.61 0.52 -14.84
C ALA A 45 -1.93 -0.02 -14.24
N ASP A 46 -2.15 0.20 -12.95
CA ASP A 46 -3.40 -0.11 -12.22
C ASP A 46 -3.93 -1.54 -12.48
N PHE A 47 -3.04 -2.52 -12.38
CA PHE A 47 -3.40 -3.92 -12.38
C PHE A 47 -2.59 -4.70 -11.35
N LEU A 48 -3.12 -5.84 -10.94
CA LEU A 48 -2.46 -6.77 -10.03
C LEU A 48 -1.95 -7.98 -10.82
N VAL A 49 -0.67 -8.31 -10.68
CA VAL A 49 -0.07 -9.50 -11.30
C VAL A 49 -0.10 -10.66 -10.31
N VAL A 50 -0.48 -11.84 -10.80
CA VAL A 50 -0.47 -13.09 -10.03
C VAL A 50 0.15 -14.20 -10.87
N ASP A 51 1.13 -14.91 -10.32
CA ASP A 51 1.71 -16.12 -10.90
C ASP A 51 1.19 -17.36 -10.16
N LEU A 52 0.24 -18.06 -10.79
CA LEU A 52 -0.40 -19.26 -10.23
C LEU A 52 0.53 -20.48 -10.17
N SER A 53 1.73 -20.42 -10.77
CA SER A 53 2.71 -21.51 -10.70
C SER A 53 3.55 -21.48 -9.41
N LYS A 54 3.47 -20.41 -8.62
CA LYS A 54 4.26 -20.21 -7.40
C LYS A 54 3.42 -20.40 -6.13
N PRO A 55 4.06 -20.71 -4.99
CA PRO A 55 3.37 -20.83 -3.71
C PRO A 55 2.65 -19.54 -3.29
N PHE A 56 1.50 -19.69 -2.64
CA PHE A 56 0.77 -18.59 -2.01
C PHE A 56 1.57 -17.96 -0.87
N SER A 57 1.50 -16.63 -0.76
CA SER A 57 2.01 -15.84 0.37
C SER A 57 0.93 -14.86 0.83
N GLU A 58 0.84 -14.63 2.14
CA GLU A 58 -0.06 -13.61 2.69
C GLU A 58 0.47 -12.20 2.39
N ASP A 59 1.79 -12.02 2.44
CA ASP A 59 2.51 -10.76 2.18
C ASP A 59 3.05 -10.77 0.73
N GLY A 60 2.14 -10.89 -0.23
CA GLY A 60 2.48 -11.08 -1.65
C GLY A 60 2.58 -9.78 -2.44
N CYS A 61 2.08 -8.66 -1.91
CA CYS A 61 1.93 -7.46 -2.72
C CYS A 61 3.26 -6.85 -3.14
N PHE A 62 3.31 -6.47 -4.41
CA PHE A 62 4.50 -6.02 -5.12
C PHE A 62 5.66 -7.03 -5.19
N GLU A 63 5.46 -8.30 -4.83
CA GLU A 63 6.56 -9.28 -4.82
C GLU A 63 7.15 -9.50 -6.22
N ILE A 64 6.30 -9.58 -7.26
CA ILE A 64 6.73 -9.77 -8.64
C ILE A 64 7.39 -8.49 -9.17
N GLU A 65 6.78 -7.35 -8.92
CA GLU A 65 7.22 -6.06 -9.41
C GLU A 65 8.56 -5.64 -8.80
N THR A 66 8.72 -5.81 -7.48
CA THR A 66 9.98 -5.54 -6.78
C THR A 66 11.06 -6.55 -7.14
N ALA A 67 10.71 -7.83 -7.36
CA ALA A 67 11.66 -8.82 -7.87
C ALA A 67 12.21 -8.41 -9.24
N LEU A 68 11.33 -7.98 -10.15
CA LEU A 68 11.71 -7.49 -11.47
C LEU A 68 12.61 -6.25 -11.37
N LEU A 69 12.25 -5.27 -10.55
CA LEU A 69 13.05 -4.07 -10.33
C LEU A 69 14.44 -4.38 -9.74
N ALA A 70 14.53 -5.38 -8.87
CA ALA A 70 15.80 -5.84 -8.29
C ALA A 70 16.58 -6.83 -9.19
N GLY A 71 16.05 -7.18 -10.37
CA GLY A 71 16.69 -8.13 -11.29
C GLY A 71 16.77 -9.56 -10.76
N ARG A 72 15.87 -9.95 -9.85
CA ARG A 72 15.80 -11.30 -9.26
C ARG A 72 14.53 -12.03 -9.69
N PRO A 73 14.52 -13.38 -9.70
CA PRO A 73 13.28 -14.12 -9.86
C PRO A 73 12.36 -13.90 -8.65
N HIS A 74 11.06 -13.82 -8.92
CA HIS A 74 10.03 -13.85 -7.89
C HIS A 74 9.81 -15.28 -7.38
N THR A 75 9.42 -15.38 -6.11
CA THR A 75 9.38 -16.64 -5.35
C THR A 75 7.98 -17.01 -4.89
N THR A 76 7.06 -16.06 -4.84
CA THR A 76 5.67 -16.27 -4.42
C THR A 76 4.73 -16.03 -5.60
N CYS A 77 3.43 -16.25 -5.40
CA CYS A 77 2.45 -15.96 -6.44
C CYS A 77 2.26 -14.45 -6.69
N GLY A 78 2.83 -13.57 -5.87
CA GLY A 78 2.50 -12.15 -5.87
C GLY A 78 1.01 -11.93 -5.53
N GLY A 79 0.44 -10.86 -6.09
CA GLY A 79 -0.94 -10.49 -5.81
C GLY A 79 -1.11 -9.74 -4.49
N ARG A 80 -2.35 -9.55 -4.05
CA ARG A 80 -2.69 -8.88 -2.78
C ARG A 80 -3.63 -9.79 -2.02
N SER A 81 -3.18 -10.34 -0.90
CA SER A 81 -4.06 -11.14 -0.03
C SER A 81 -5.09 -10.25 0.66
N LEU A 82 -6.20 -10.85 1.11
CA LEU A 82 -7.23 -10.14 1.87
C LEU A 82 -6.73 -9.66 3.24
N ASN A 83 -5.78 -10.37 3.84
CA ASN A 83 -5.15 -9.98 5.10
C ASN A 83 -3.79 -9.31 4.89
N ASP A 84 -3.40 -9.01 3.65
CA ASP A 84 -2.12 -8.34 3.35
C ASP A 84 -2.16 -6.91 3.89
N ASP A 85 -1.15 -6.57 4.69
CA ASP A 85 -0.91 -5.22 5.15
C ASP A 85 -0.20 -4.41 4.05
N ILE A 86 -1.00 -4.07 3.04
CA ILE A 86 -0.55 -3.39 1.85
C ILE A 86 -0.12 -1.94 2.12
N VAL A 87 -0.70 -1.27 3.11
CA VAL A 87 -0.43 0.16 3.31
C VAL A 87 1.01 0.33 3.76
N ASP A 88 1.44 -0.48 4.71
CA ASP A 88 2.82 -0.50 5.14
C ASP A 88 3.77 -0.98 4.02
N THR A 89 3.38 -1.98 3.22
CA THR A 89 4.16 -2.43 2.06
C THR A 89 4.37 -1.29 1.05
N LEU A 90 3.30 -0.55 0.73
CA LEU A 90 3.34 0.59 -0.18
C LEU A 90 4.19 1.73 0.38
N PHE A 91 4.02 2.10 1.66
CA PHE A 91 4.81 3.17 2.28
C PHE A 91 6.29 2.81 2.35
N THR A 92 6.59 1.56 2.72
CA THR A 92 7.96 1.05 2.71
C THR A 92 8.56 1.15 1.31
N LEU A 93 7.83 0.73 0.27
CA LEU A 93 8.31 0.82 -1.10
C LEU A 93 8.53 2.27 -1.54
N LEU A 94 7.58 3.16 -1.25
CA LEU A 94 7.62 4.56 -1.68
C LEU A 94 8.73 5.37 -1.01
N VAL A 95 9.01 5.13 0.27
CA VAL A 95 9.94 5.93 1.08
C VAL A 95 11.30 5.24 1.27
N GLY A 96 11.29 3.92 1.49
CA GLY A 96 12.48 3.15 1.85
C GLY A 96 13.05 2.29 0.71
N GLY A 97 12.34 2.18 -0.42
CA GLY A 97 12.72 1.32 -1.53
C GLY A 97 12.48 -0.18 -1.27
N ILE A 98 13.07 -1.03 -2.12
CA ILE A 98 12.86 -2.49 -2.10
C ILE A 98 13.35 -3.13 -0.78
N ASP A 99 14.51 -2.67 -0.28
CA ASP A 99 15.17 -3.22 0.91
C ASP A 99 14.96 -2.32 2.15
N GLY A 100 13.99 -1.41 2.08
CA GLY A 100 13.66 -0.48 3.14
C GLY A 100 13.16 -1.18 4.41
N LYS A 101 13.42 -0.58 5.57
CA LYS A 101 12.78 -1.01 6.81
C LYS A 101 11.28 -0.75 6.72
N ARG A 102 10.45 -1.69 7.17
CA ARG A 102 8.99 -1.57 7.27
C ARG A 102 8.58 -0.23 7.90
N ILE A 103 7.75 0.53 7.20
CA ILE A 103 7.11 1.77 7.65
C ILE A 103 5.64 1.46 7.91
N SER A 104 5.18 1.78 9.12
CA SER A 104 3.81 1.49 9.55
C SER A 104 2.91 2.72 9.59
N ASP A 105 1.66 2.56 9.15
CA ASP A 105 0.59 3.55 9.32
C ASP A 105 -0.15 3.41 10.68
N GLY A 106 0.19 2.37 11.46
CA GLY A 106 -0.43 2.04 12.74
C GLY A 106 -1.66 1.14 12.66
N VAL A 107 -2.00 0.61 11.47
CA VAL A 107 -3.15 -0.27 11.23
C VAL A 107 -2.71 -1.57 10.55
N ASP A 108 -2.22 -2.51 11.35
CA ASP A 108 -1.58 -3.73 10.82
C ASP A 108 -2.57 -4.79 10.31
N GLN A 109 -3.82 -4.81 10.79
CA GLN A 109 -4.76 -5.89 10.49
C GLN A 109 -6.23 -5.52 10.76
N PRO A 110 -7.19 -6.21 10.09
CA PRO A 110 -8.59 -6.11 10.47
C PRO A 110 -8.85 -6.69 11.86
N THR A 111 -9.91 -6.20 12.53
CA THR A 111 -10.36 -6.73 13.84
C THR A 111 -10.61 -8.24 13.82
N GLN A 112 -11.01 -8.78 12.67
CA GLN A 112 -11.11 -10.21 12.41
C GLN A 112 -10.47 -10.50 11.04
N PRO A 113 -9.42 -11.33 10.97
CA PRO A 113 -8.82 -11.76 9.71
C PRO A 113 -9.82 -12.50 8.82
N ALA A 114 -9.75 -12.30 7.51
CA ALA A 114 -10.52 -13.04 6.53
C ALA A 114 -10.19 -14.54 6.59
N THR A 115 -11.20 -15.37 6.32
CA THR A 115 -11.03 -16.84 6.30
C THR A 115 -10.17 -17.28 5.11
N ARG A 116 -9.50 -18.44 5.22
CA ARG A 116 -8.70 -19.06 4.13
C ARG A 116 -9.50 -20.04 3.27
N SER A 117 -10.79 -20.17 3.54
CA SER A 117 -11.71 -21.03 2.78
C SER A 117 -12.75 -20.16 2.10
N PHE A 118 -13.03 -20.45 0.83
CA PHE A 118 -14.11 -19.81 0.09
C PHE A 118 -15.42 -19.85 0.93
N PRO A 119 -16.14 -18.72 1.10
CA PRO A 119 -16.07 -17.48 0.31
C PRO A 119 -15.10 -16.40 0.82
N TYR A 120 -14.20 -16.71 1.75
CA TYR A 120 -13.23 -15.77 2.33
C TYR A 120 -13.87 -14.60 3.11
N LEU A 121 -15.09 -14.81 3.62
CA LEU A 121 -15.85 -13.83 4.38
C LEU A 121 -15.88 -14.19 5.86
N ASN A 122 -15.96 -13.14 6.68
CA ASN A 122 -16.28 -13.26 8.11
C ASN A 122 -17.77 -13.06 8.35
N ALA A 123 -18.26 -13.56 9.48
CA ALA A 123 -19.57 -13.19 9.97
C ALA A 123 -19.62 -11.68 10.27
N PRO A 124 -20.80 -11.04 10.21
CA PRO A 124 -20.95 -9.64 10.63
C PRO A 124 -20.40 -9.43 12.05
N ASN A 125 -19.73 -8.30 12.28
CA ASN A 125 -19.21 -7.97 13.60
C ASN A 125 -20.37 -7.84 14.61
N PRO A 126 -20.46 -8.72 15.64
CA PRO A 126 -21.57 -8.69 16.59
C PRO A 126 -21.47 -7.51 17.56
N THR A 127 -20.31 -6.87 17.66
CA THR A 127 -20.03 -5.75 18.56
C THR A 127 -19.50 -4.58 17.75
N SER A 128 -20.39 -3.91 17.02
CA SER A 128 -20.05 -2.67 16.33
C SER A 128 -19.49 -1.65 17.33
N PRO A 129 -18.35 -1.01 17.04
CA PRO A 129 -17.83 0.05 17.90
C PRO A 129 -18.87 1.17 18.00
N ASP A 130 -19.17 1.61 19.22
CA ASP A 130 -19.97 2.82 19.45
C ASP A 130 -19.13 4.04 19.06
N LEU A 131 -19.25 4.42 17.79
CA LEU A 131 -18.58 5.59 17.24
C LEU A 131 -18.96 6.86 18.00
N GLY A 132 -20.21 6.98 18.47
CA GLY A 132 -20.66 8.13 19.25
C GLY A 132 -19.92 8.26 20.58
N ALA A 133 -19.81 7.16 21.32
CA ALA A 133 -19.05 7.14 22.57
C ALA A 133 -17.55 7.39 22.36
N ARG A 134 -16.96 6.82 21.30
CA ARG A 134 -15.53 7.01 20.98
C ARG A 134 -15.21 8.44 20.55
N LEU A 135 -16.06 9.06 19.74
CA LEU A 135 -15.92 10.47 19.37
C LEU A 135 -16.10 11.37 20.60
N ALA A 136 -17.09 11.11 21.45
CA ALA A 136 -17.30 11.88 22.68
C ALA A 136 -16.10 11.80 23.64
N ALA A 137 -15.45 10.63 23.74
CA ALA A 137 -14.25 10.45 24.57
C ALA A 137 -13.00 11.16 24.01
N GLN A 138 -12.96 11.47 22.71
CA GLN A 138 -11.85 12.20 22.07
C GLN A 138 -12.08 13.71 22.01
N MET A 139 -13.30 14.17 22.23
CA MET A 139 -13.60 15.60 22.29
C MET A 139 -13.06 16.19 23.60
N PRO A 140 -12.45 17.40 23.56
CA PRO A 140 -12.09 18.09 24.79
C PRO A 140 -13.35 18.34 25.64
N PRO A 141 -13.23 18.37 26.99
CA PRO A 141 -14.35 18.72 27.84
C PRO A 141 -14.93 20.06 27.37
N ARG A 142 -16.26 20.14 27.21
CA ARG A 142 -16.89 21.43 26.96
C ARG A 142 -16.58 22.33 28.17
N GLU A 143 -15.84 23.42 27.94
CA GLU A 143 -15.76 24.50 28.92
C GLU A 143 -17.20 24.94 29.22
N GLU A 144 -17.64 24.70 30.45
CA GLU A 144 -18.88 25.27 30.95
C GLU A 144 -18.69 26.80 30.96
N ALA A 145 -19.34 27.47 30.02
CA ALA A 145 -19.40 28.92 29.98
C ALA A 145 -20.05 29.42 31.28
N ALA A 146 -19.24 30.09 32.10
CA ALA A 146 -19.65 30.77 33.32
C ALA A 146 -20.50 32.02 33.03
#